data_AF-A0A7V6MXA8-F1
#
_entry.id   AF-A0A7V6MXA8-F1
#
_cell.length_a   1.000
_cell.length_b   1.000
_cell.length_c   1.000
_cell.angle_alpha   90.00
_cell.angle_beta   90.00
_cell.angle_gamma   90.00
#
_symmetry.space_group_name_H-M   'P 1'
#
loop_
_entity.id
_entity.type
_entity.pdbx_description
1 polymer ?
#
loop_
_entity_poly.entity_id
_entity_poly.type
_entity_poly.pdbx_seq_one_letter_code
_entity_poly.pdbx_strand_id
1 'polypeptide(L)'
;MKLSIIKELLQAEMIWGDEHSDIEVLNACGADLMSDILADTKTNAILLTGLTHRQIIQTTVMGDFAAIIFVRGKIPSKDVI
;
A
#
# COMPACT_ATOMS: atom_id res chain seq x y z
N MET A 1 11.23 -6.88 -5.05
CA MET A 1 11.74 -5.59 -5.59
C MET A 1 11.72 -4.55 -4.48
N LYS A 2 12.73 -3.69 -4.38
CA LYS A 2 12.79 -2.65 -3.35
C LYS A 2 11.68 -1.61 -3.53
N LEU A 3 11.12 -1.09 -2.44
CA LEU A 3 10.11 -0.03 -2.46
C LEU A 3 10.59 1.22 -3.20
N SER A 4 11.87 1.60 -3.06
CA SER A 4 12.50 2.71 -3.78
C SER A 4 12.40 2.56 -5.30
N ILE A 5 12.69 1.37 -5.83
CA ILE A 5 12.57 1.07 -7.27
C ILE A 5 11.11 1.14 -7.71
N ILE A 6 10.19 0.63 -6.90
CA ILE A 6 8.75 0.66 -7.21
C ILE A 6 8.22 2.09 -7.24
N LYS A 7 8.64 2.94 -6.29
CA LYS A 7 8.33 4.37 -6.26
C LYS A 7 8.77 5.07 -7.55
N GLU A 8 10.00 4.80 -8.01
CA GLU A 8 10.52 5.36 -9.25
C GLU A 8 9.72 4.90 -10.48
N LEU A 9 9.44 3.60 -10.59
CA LEU A 9 8.69 3.02 -11.71
C LEU A 9 7.26 3.56 -11.82
N LEU A 10 6.61 3.78 -10.67
CA LEU A 10 5.25 4.30 -10.61
C LEU A 10 5.18 5.83 -10.64
N GLN A 11 6.33 6.52 -10.62
CA GLN A 11 6.41 7.97 -10.46
C GLN A 11 5.60 8.47 -9.25
N ALA A 12 5.66 7.70 -8.16
CA ALA A 12 4.85 7.93 -6.97
C ALA A 12 5.55 8.87 -5.98
N GLU A 13 4.75 9.57 -5.18
CA GLU A 13 5.22 10.36 -4.04
C GLU A 13 5.15 9.51 -2.75
N MET A 14 6.22 9.56 -1.95
CA MET A 14 6.24 8.91 -0.64
C MET A 14 5.65 9.86 0.38
N ILE A 15 4.45 9.56 0.87
CA ILE A 15 3.73 10.39 1.84
C ILE A 15 4.06 10.05 3.30
N TRP A 16 4.62 8.85 3.56
CA TRP A 16 5.05 8.36 4.86
C TRP A 16 6.07 7.23 4.72
N GLY A 17 6.94 7.05 5.72
CA GLY A 17 7.82 5.89 5.85
C GLY A 17 9.02 5.90 4.91
N ASP A 18 9.63 7.07 4.66
CA ASP A 18 10.80 7.18 3.77
C ASP A 18 11.98 6.33 4.25
N GLU A 19 12.10 6.13 5.57
CA GLU A 19 13.07 5.24 6.21
C GLU A 19 12.91 3.76 5.82
N HIS A 20 11.77 3.38 5.24
CA HIS A 20 11.45 2.03 4.82
C HIS A 20 11.66 1.79 3.31
N SER A 21 12.24 2.75 2.60
CA SER A 21 12.45 2.70 1.13
C SER A 21 13.26 1.49 0.64
N ASP A 22 14.08 0.89 1.50
CA ASP A 22 14.92 -0.27 1.16
C ASP A 22 14.24 -1.64 1.35
N ILE A 23 13.00 -1.68 1.86
CA ILE A 23 12.26 -2.94 2.05
C ILE A 23 12.06 -3.66 0.71
N GLU A 24 12.35 -4.97 0.69
CA GLU A 24 12.03 -5.84 -0.42
C GLU A 24 10.61 -6.39 -0.32
N VAL A 25 9.82 -6.12 -1.36
CA VAL A 25 8.46 -6.64 -1.52
C VAL A 25 8.45 -7.78 -2.52
N LEU A 26 7.70 -8.84 -2.23
CA LEU A 26 7.61 -10.05 -3.06
C LEU A 26 6.38 -10.06 -3.97
N ASN A 27 5.30 -9.42 -3.54
CA ASN A 27 3.99 -9.50 -4.18
C ASN A 27 3.32 -8.12 -4.30
N ALA A 28 2.26 -8.05 -5.10
CA ALA A 28 1.36 -6.92 -5.12
C ALA A 28 -0.07 -7.38 -5.43
N CYS A 29 -1.06 -6.62 -4.98
CA CYS A 29 -2.44 -6.76 -5.41
C CYS A 29 -3.11 -5.39 -5.55
N GLY A 30 -4.13 -5.34 -6.41
CA GLY A 30 -4.97 -4.15 -6.57
C GLY A 30 -6.39 -4.49 -6.14
N ALA A 31 -6.94 -3.72 -5.20
CA ALA A 31 -8.30 -3.93 -4.71
C ALA A 31 -8.93 -2.63 -4.21
N ASP A 32 -10.20 -2.42 -4.57
CA ASP A 32 -11.03 -1.27 -4.15
C ASP A 32 -12.22 -1.70 -3.29
N LEU A 33 -12.32 -2.98 -2.95
CA LEU A 33 -13.32 -3.53 -2.03
C LEU A 33 -12.63 -4.16 -0.83
N MET A 34 -13.15 -3.88 0.37
CA MET A 34 -12.63 -4.47 1.62
C MET A 34 -12.68 -6.00 1.62
N SER A 35 -13.71 -6.58 0.99
CA SER A 35 -13.85 -8.03 0.84
C SER A 35 -12.68 -8.64 0.07
N ASP A 36 -12.24 -7.97 -0.99
CA ASP A 36 -11.19 -8.48 -1.87
C ASP A 36 -9.83 -8.39 -1.18
N ILE A 37 -9.59 -7.31 -0.42
CA ILE A 37 -8.38 -7.15 0.38
C ILE A 37 -8.32 -8.23 1.47
N LEU A 38 -9.43 -8.48 2.17
CA LEU A 38 -9.50 -9.48 3.24
C LEU A 38 -9.42 -10.92 2.73
N ALA A 39 -9.85 -11.17 1.50
CA ALA A 39 -9.74 -12.48 0.86
C ALA A 39 -8.35 -12.73 0.24
N ASP A 40 -7.50 -11.71 0.11
CA ASP A 40 -6.16 -11.88 -0.41
C ASP A 40 -5.26 -12.62 0.61
N THR A 41 -4.49 -13.59 0.11
CA THR A 41 -3.59 -14.44 0.91
C THR A 41 -2.12 -14.13 0.66
N LYS A 42 -1.80 -13.13 -0.18
CA LYS A 42 -0.43 -12.70 -0.43
C LYS A 42 0.15 -12.04 0.81
N THR A 43 1.33 -12.48 1.20
CA THR A 43 2.15 -11.86 2.25
C THR A 43 3.28 -11.04 1.65
N ASN A 44 3.83 -10.13 2.46
CA ASN A 44 4.88 -9.18 2.05
C ASN A 44 4.55 -8.53 0.68
N ALA A 45 3.32 -8.02 0.60
CA ALA A 45 2.71 -7.50 -0.62
C ALA A 45 2.49 -5.99 -0.56
N ILE A 46 2.49 -5.34 -1.72
CA ILE A 46 1.96 -3.98 -1.85
C ILE A 46 0.47 -4.03 -2.19
N LEU A 47 -0.33 -3.23 -1.47
CA LEU A 47 -1.72 -3.00 -1.82
C LEU A 47 -1.86 -1.71 -2.65
N LEU A 48 -2.35 -1.83 -3.88
CA LEU A 48 -2.77 -0.70 -4.71
C LEU A 48 -4.27 -0.49 -4.53
N THR A 49 -4.67 0.67 -3.99
CA THR A 49 -6.09 0.93 -3.70
C THR A 49 -6.46 2.40 -3.84
N GLY A 50 -7.71 2.65 -4.18
CA GLY A 50 -8.37 3.93 -4.09
C GLY A 50 -9.12 4.15 -2.77
N LEU A 51 -9.04 3.23 -1.81
CA LEU A 51 -9.65 3.40 -0.49
C LEU A 51 -8.71 4.23 0.39
N THR A 52 -9.16 5.41 0.84
CA THR A 52 -8.33 6.37 1.60
C THR A 52 -8.74 6.55 3.05
N HIS A 53 -9.65 5.71 3.56
CA HIS A 53 -10.18 5.83 4.90
C HIS A 53 -9.36 4.99 5.88
N ARG A 54 -9.31 5.38 7.16
CA ARG A 54 -8.45 4.79 8.21
C ARG A 54 -8.48 3.26 8.33
N GLN A 55 -9.60 2.62 8.03
CA GLN A 55 -9.73 1.16 8.09
C GLN A 55 -8.74 0.45 7.17
N ILE A 56 -8.30 1.10 6.08
CA ILE A 56 -7.31 0.53 5.15
C ILE A 56 -5.99 0.20 5.85
N ILE A 57 -5.53 1.10 6.74
CA ILE A 57 -4.28 0.93 7.49
C ILE A 57 -4.36 -0.28 8.41
N GLN A 58 -5.50 -0.45 9.08
CA GLN A 58 -5.72 -1.58 9.99
C GLN A 58 -5.75 -2.89 9.21
N THR A 59 -6.46 -2.93 8.09
CA THR A 59 -6.54 -4.11 7.25
C THR A 59 -5.18 -4.50 6.67
N THR A 60 -4.37 -3.53 6.24
CA THR A 60 -3.04 -3.82 5.69
C THR A 60 -2.07 -4.35 6.74
N VAL A 61 -2.17 -3.86 7.98
CA VAL A 61 -1.40 -4.39 9.12
C VAL A 61 -1.82 -5.83 9.44
N MET A 62 -3.13 -6.12 9.45
CA MET A 62 -3.63 -7.48 9.71
C MET A 62 -3.31 -8.47 8.58
N GLY A 63 -3.25 -7.99 7.33
CA GLY A 63 -2.99 -8.78 6.13
C GLY A 63 -1.52 -8.94 5.73
N ASP A 64 -0.57 -8.51 6.57
CA ASP A 64 0.88 -8.62 6.31
C ASP A 64 1.32 -7.93 5.00
N PHE A 65 0.72 -6.76 4.72
CA PHE A 65 1.13 -5.91 3.61
C PHE A 65 2.36 -5.07 3.98
N ALA A 66 3.30 -4.97 3.06
CA ALA A 66 4.53 -4.19 3.23
C ALA A 66 4.31 -2.69 3.02
N ALA A 67 3.41 -2.31 2.12
CA ALA A 67 3.09 -0.90 1.84
C ALA A 67 1.73 -0.75 1.15
N ILE A 68 1.22 0.47 1.18
CA ILE A 68 -0.01 0.89 0.49
C ILE A 68 0.35 1.92 -0.56
N ILE A 69 -0.18 1.77 -1.77
CA ILE A 69 -0.10 2.77 -2.83
C ILE A 69 -1.50 3.27 -3.12
N PHE A 70 -1.74 4.54 -2.81
CA PHE A 70 -2.98 5.21 -3.16
C PHE A 70 -2.98 5.56 -4.65
N VAL A 71 -3.90 4.98 -5.41
CA VAL A 71 -3.95 5.13 -6.86
C VAL A 71 -5.00 6.17 -7.30
N ARG A 72 -5.01 6.48 -8.61
CA ARG A 72 -5.98 7.39 -9.26
C ARG A 72 -5.90 8.84 -8.75
N GLY A 73 -4.72 9.26 -8.29
CA GLY A 73 -4.49 10.61 -7.76
C GLY A 73 -5.17 10.88 -6.42
N LYS A 74 -5.63 9.83 -5.72
CA LYS A 74 -6.22 9.97 -4.40
C LYS A 74 -5.13 10.15 -3.36
N ILE A 75 -5.34 11.12 -2.47
CA ILE A 75 -4.43 11.42 -1.36
C ILE A 75 -5.23 11.21 -0.07
N PRO A 76 -4.80 10.32 0.85
CA PRO A 76 -5.46 10.14 2.13
C PRO A 76 -5.34 11.40 2.99
N SER A 77 -6.28 11.57 3.92
CA SER A 77 -6.25 12.70 4.87
C SER A 77 -5.14 12.52 5.92
N LYS A 78 -4.75 13.61 6.56
CA LYS A 78 -3.65 13.63 7.55
C LYS A 78 -3.87 12.75 8.78
N ASP A 79 -5.11 12.33 9.06
CA ASP A 79 -5.42 11.40 10.14
C ASP A 79 -5.18 9.92 9.77
N VAL A 80 -4.96 9.65 8.48
CA VAL A 80 -4.66 8.33 7.93
C VAL A 80 -3.16 8.14 7.67
N ILE A 81 -2.44 9.22 7.38
CA ILE A 81 -0.99 9.26 7.15
C ILE A 81 -0.24 9.27 8.48
#